data_AF-K7ZF30-F1
#
_entry.id   AF-K7ZF30-F1
#
_cell.length_a   1.000
_cell.length_b   1.000
_cell.length_c   1.000
_cell.angle_alpha   90.00
_cell.angle_beta   90.00
_cell.angle_gamma   90.00
#
_symmetry.space_group_name_H-M   'P 1'
#
loop_
_entity.id
_entity.type
_entity.pdbx_description
1 polymer ?
#
loop_
_entity_poly.entity_id
_entity_poly.type
_entity_poly.pdbx_seq_one_letter_code
_entity_poly.pdbx_strand_id
1 'polypeptide(L)'
;MRSDGARGVCLGCEDRGDKSVDQIRALRSAVGGDQSYKDIYKYNYNKQKDRKVAEACSNMVTNAGYGRWGQHILNILNEREYPNLFDGTPDLVSLCPAFPQLGPEEKKVIFVAIMNVMVLGESTCGVGSHTAKGPNGTAVGILQLHRGAEASYESEGRHGHGPEIGCKNGDGEKPESSLKCGLHLLDMQFAGKGELFSRSSHWEVLRPQGRKQKYKWTKKIVSELSICK
;
A
#
# COMPACT_ATOMS: atom_id res chain seq x y z
N MET A 1 27.61 -0.03 -60.61
CA MET A 1 27.98 0.98 -59.59
C MET A 1 26.83 1.06 -58.60
N ARG A 2 26.98 0.46 -57.41
CA ARG A 2 26.07 0.59 -56.28
C ARG A 2 26.81 1.46 -55.25
N SER A 3 26.22 2.58 -54.86
CA SER A 3 26.72 3.41 -53.75
C SER A 3 25.79 3.22 -52.56
N ASP A 4 26.36 2.70 -51.47
CA ASP A 4 25.72 2.51 -50.19
C ASP A 4 25.32 3.84 -49.55
N GLY A 5 24.06 3.92 -49.11
CA GLY A 5 23.54 5.03 -48.31
C GLY A 5 23.97 4.87 -46.85
N ALA A 6 24.97 5.65 -46.44
CA ALA A 6 25.38 5.76 -45.05
C ALA A 6 24.24 6.37 -44.20
N ARG A 7 23.66 5.57 -43.30
CA ARG A 7 22.87 6.05 -42.17
C ARG A 7 23.81 6.77 -41.21
N GLY A 8 23.66 8.09 -41.10
CA GLY A 8 24.34 8.87 -40.08
C GLY A 8 23.92 8.42 -38.69
N VAL A 9 24.88 7.89 -37.92
CA VAL A 9 24.75 7.66 -36.48
C VAL A 9 24.95 9.01 -35.80
N CYS A 10 23.95 9.50 -35.08
CA CYS A 10 24.11 10.64 -34.17
C CYS A 10 24.96 10.23 -32.97
N LEU A 11 26.28 10.33 -33.13
CA LEU A 11 27.24 10.33 -32.02
C LEU A 11 27.19 11.71 -31.34
N GLY A 12 26.27 11.89 -30.39
CA GLY A 12 26.16 13.17 -29.68
C GLY A 12 24.81 13.48 -29.02
N CYS A 13 23.89 12.51 -28.89
CA CYS A 13 22.78 12.66 -27.97
C CYS A 13 23.30 12.40 -26.55
N GLU A 14 24.03 13.38 -25.98
CA GLU A 14 24.12 13.47 -24.53
C GLU A 14 22.69 13.64 -24.02
N ASP A 15 22.22 12.64 -23.28
CA ASP A 15 21.00 12.70 -22.50
C ASP A 15 21.16 13.82 -21.48
N ARG A 16 20.84 15.05 -21.90
CA ARG A 16 20.57 16.15 -20.97
C ARG A 16 19.21 15.85 -20.38
N GLY A 17 19.19 14.89 -19.44
CA GLY A 17 18.11 14.72 -18.50
C GLY A 17 17.73 16.11 -18.00
N ASP A 18 16.53 16.53 -18.36
CA ASP A 18 16.09 17.91 -18.22
C ASP A 18 16.05 18.22 -16.72
N LYS A 19 17.09 18.91 -16.23
CA LYS A 19 17.26 19.26 -14.81
C LYS A 19 16.02 19.96 -14.25
N SER A 20 15.21 20.58 -15.11
CA SER A 20 13.94 21.18 -14.73
C SER A 20 12.88 20.13 -14.36
N VAL A 21 12.79 19.01 -15.08
CA VAL A 21 11.89 17.89 -14.79
C VAL A 21 12.29 17.20 -13.48
N ASP A 22 13.59 17.02 -13.25
CA ASP A 22 14.08 16.42 -12.00
C ASP A 22 13.89 17.35 -10.80
N GLN A 23 14.05 18.68 -10.97
CA GLN A 23 13.73 19.67 -9.95
C GLN A 23 12.23 19.72 -9.62
N ILE A 24 11.36 19.65 -10.64
CA ILE A 24 9.91 19.58 -10.46
C ILE A 24 9.51 18.28 -9.74
N ARG A 25 10.15 17.14 -10.09
CA ARG A 25 9.96 15.86 -9.38
C ARG A 25 10.36 16.00 -7.91
N ALA A 26 11.56 16.51 -7.63
CA ALA A 26 12.05 16.70 -6.25
C ALA A 26 11.16 17.63 -5.41
N LEU A 27 10.63 18.71 -6.01
CA LEU A 27 9.68 19.61 -5.34
C LEU A 27 8.34 18.92 -5.07
N ARG A 28 7.80 18.13 -6.02
CA ARG A 28 6.60 17.31 -5.79
C ARG A 28 6.82 16.27 -4.71
N SER A 29 8.00 15.65 -4.66
CA SER A 29 8.36 14.69 -3.62
C SER A 29 8.42 15.31 -2.23
N ALA A 30 9.08 16.46 -2.10
CA ALA A 30 9.21 17.15 -0.82
C ALA A 30 7.89 17.73 -0.32
N VAL A 31 7.09 18.34 -1.20
CA VAL A 31 5.81 18.99 -0.83
C VAL A 31 4.67 17.96 -0.73
N GLY A 32 4.64 16.98 -1.62
CA GLY A 32 3.62 15.94 -1.67
C GLY A 32 3.77 14.90 -0.57
N GLY A 33 4.99 14.49 -0.23
CA GLY A 33 5.26 13.55 0.86
C GLY A 33 4.80 14.09 2.22
N ASP A 34 5.05 15.37 2.49
CA ASP A 34 4.67 16.05 3.74
C ASP A 34 3.19 16.46 3.77
N GLN A 35 2.49 16.54 2.63
CA GLN A 35 1.06 16.84 2.61
C GLN A 35 0.19 15.58 2.63
N SER A 36 0.72 14.43 2.22
CA SER A 36 -0.05 13.19 2.06
C SER A 36 -0.63 12.64 3.37
N TYR A 37 0.03 12.83 4.52
CA TYR A 37 -0.58 12.44 5.80
C TYR A 37 -1.85 13.25 6.09
N LYS A 38 -1.93 14.53 5.67
CA LYS A 38 -3.14 15.35 5.83
C LYS A 38 -4.27 14.84 4.94
N ASP A 39 -3.95 14.32 3.76
CA ASP A 39 -4.95 13.70 2.88
C ASP A 39 -5.56 12.43 3.52
N ILE A 40 -4.72 11.57 4.10
CA ILE A 40 -5.17 10.36 4.83
C ILE A 40 -5.97 10.77 6.08
N TYR A 41 -5.50 11.75 6.85
CA TYR A 41 -6.22 12.25 8.03
C TYR A 41 -7.58 12.83 7.66
N LYS A 42 -7.65 13.66 6.61
CA LYS A 42 -8.90 14.24 6.10
C LYS A 42 -9.85 13.16 5.61
N TYR A 43 -9.33 12.11 4.97
CA TYR A 43 -10.14 10.95 4.60
C TYR A 43 -10.76 10.28 5.84
N ASN A 44 -9.97 9.99 6.87
CA ASN A 44 -10.44 9.37 8.11
C ASN A 44 -11.51 10.22 8.81
N TYR A 45 -11.30 11.54 8.88
CA TYR A 45 -12.26 12.50 9.44
C TYR A 45 -13.59 12.53 8.67
N ASN A 46 -13.51 12.63 7.33
CA ASN A 46 -14.70 12.77 6.49
C ASN A 46 -15.51 11.49 6.33
N LYS A 47 -14.86 10.31 6.39
CA LYS A 47 -15.51 9.04 6.09
C LYS A 47 -16.64 8.70 7.07
N GLN A 48 -16.50 9.11 8.32
CA GLN A 48 -17.44 8.72 9.38
C GLN A 48 -18.20 9.91 9.97
N LYS A 49 -17.83 11.16 9.64
CA LYS A 49 -18.29 12.36 10.35
C LYS A 49 -18.20 12.21 11.88
N ASP A 50 -17.30 11.33 12.33
CA ASP A 50 -17.17 10.89 13.71
C ASP A 50 -15.71 11.03 14.10
N ARG A 51 -15.46 12.02 14.95
CA ARG A 51 -14.15 12.31 15.52
C ARG A 51 -13.55 11.08 16.23
N LYS A 52 -14.38 10.17 16.76
CA LYS A 52 -13.93 8.95 17.44
C LYS A 52 -13.18 8.01 16.50
N VAL A 53 -13.51 7.98 15.21
CA VAL A 53 -12.80 7.13 14.24
C VAL A 53 -11.48 7.75 13.84
N ALA A 54 -11.42 9.06 13.65
CA ALA A 54 -10.15 9.76 13.44
C ALA A 54 -9.21 9.59 14.66
N GLU A 55 -9.75 9.62 15.88
CA GLU A 55 -9.01 9.34 17.11
C GLU A 55 -8.57 7.85 17.18
N ALA A 56 -9.43 6.91 16.82
CA ALA A 56 -9.08 5.48 16.78
C ALA A 56 -7.98 5.18 15.76
N CYS A 57 -8.00 5.86 14.61
CA CYS A 57 -7.00 5.71 13.56
C CYS A 57 -5.77 6.61 13.74
N SER A 58 -5.64 7.32 14.88
CA SER A 58 -4.50 8.20 15.16
C SER A 58 -3.15 7.47 15.13
N ASN A 59 -3.13 6.17 15.42
CA ASN A 59 -1.94 5.34 15.28
C ASN A 59 -1.47 5.23 13.82
N MET A 60 -2.35 5.33 12.82
CA MET A 60 -1.96 5.41 11.42
C MET A 60 -1.54 6.83 11.06
N VAL A 61 -2.40 7.80 11.33
CA VAL A 61 -2.18 9.20 10.93
C VAL A 61 -2.90 10.19 11.84
N THR A 62 -2.25 11.32 12.07
CA THR A 62 -2.76 12.47 12.81
C THR A 62 -2.75 13.72 11.91
N ASN A 63 -3.29 14.83 12.40
CA ASN A 63 -3.16 16.12 11.72
C ASN A 63 -1.73 16.68 11.73
N ALA A 64 -0.84 16.12 12.55
CA ALA A 64 0.56 16.57 12.71
C ALA A 64 1.57 15.64 12.02
N GLY A 65 1.14 14.50 11.47
CA GLY A 65 2.01 13.53 10.83
C GLY A 65 1.52 12.09 10.95
N TYR A 66 2.35 11.15 10.50
CA TYR A 66 2.11 9.71 10.67
C TYR A 66 2.16 9.30 12.14
N GLY A 67 1.20 8.48 12.56
CA GLY A 67 1.21 7.88 13.89
C GLY A 67 2.18 6.70 13.98
N ARG A 68 2.21 6.02 15.13
CA ARG A 68 3.12 4.88 15.39
C ARG A 68 3.07 3.78 14.33
N TRP A 69 1.89 3.38 13.88
CA TRP A 69 1.70 2.34 12.85
C TRP A 69 2.06 2.84 11.47
N GLY A 70 1.71 4.09 11.14
CA GLY A 70 2.13 4.72 9.88
C GLY A 70 3.65 4.79 9.75
N GLN A 71 4.32 5.29 10.81
CA GLN A 71 5.79 5.31 10.89
C GLN A 71 6.39 3.91 10.82
N HIS A 72 5.77 2.93 11.49
CA HIS A 72 6.22 1.54 11.41
C HIS A 72 6.21 1.02 9.96
N ILE A 73 5.13 1.25 9.21
CA ILE A 73 5.06 0.88 7.78
C ILE A 73 6.16 1.56 6.97
N LEU A 74 6.35 2.88 7.14
CA LEU A 74 7.41 3.62 6.43
C LEU A 74 8.81 3.07 6.73
N ASN A 75 9.03 2.56 7.94
CA ASN A 75 10.32 2.00 8.36
C ASN A 75 10.55 0.58 7.83
N ILE A 76 9.53 -0.28 7.80
CA ILE A 76 9.70 -1.69 7.40
C ILE A 76 9.55 -1.90 5.89
N LEU A 77 8.76 -1.07 5.21
CA LEU A 77 8.49 -1.23 3.79
C LEU A 77 9.71 -0.76 2.98
N ASN A 78 10.32 -1.68 2.23
CA ASN A 78 11.46 -1.39 1.38
C ASN A 78 11.44 -2.25 0.10
N GLU A 79 12.05 -1.75 -0.96
CA GLU A 79 12.02 -2.37 -2.29
C GLU A 79 12.68 -3.74 -2.34
N ARG A 80 13.69 -3.98 -1.51
CA ARG A 80 14.40 -5.27 -1.46
C ARG A 80 13.50 -6.39 -0.93
N GLU A 81 12.69 -6.09 0.08
CA GLU A 81 11.82 -7.07 0.74
C GLU A 81 10.42 -7.17 0.11
N TYR A 82 9.93 -6.10 -0.53
CA TYR A 82 8.60 -6.02 -1.14
C TYR A 82 8.64 -5.47 -2.58
N PRO A 83 9.43 -6.06 -3.49
CA PRO A 83 9.66 -5.49 -4.83
C PRO A 83 8.37 -5.34 -5.63
N ASN A 84 7.41 -6.27 -5.49
CA ASN A 84 6.18 -6.24 -6.27
C ASN A 84 5.32 -5.02 -5.88
N LEU A 85 5.32 -4.67 -4.58
CA LEU A 85 4.69 -3.42 -4.15
C LEU A 85 5.35 -2.19 -4.78
N PHE A 86 6.68 -2.18 -4.94
CA PHE A 86 7.39 -1.04 -5.53
C PHE A 86 7.25 -0.99 -7.06
N ASP A 87 7.10 -2.12 -7.74
CA ASP A 87 6.76 -2.19 -9.17
C ASP A 87 5.35 -1.64 -9.42
N GLY A 88 4.43 -1.96 -8.50
CA GLY A 88 3.02 -1.58 -8.61
C GLY A 88 2.23 -2.46 -9.57
N THR A 89 0.95 -2.16 -9.71
CA THR A 89 0.01 -2.90 -10.57
C THR A 89 -0.73 -1.95 -11.51
N PRO A 90 -1.22 -2.41 -12.68
CA PRO A 90 -1.89 -1.53 -13.64
C PRO A 90 -3.09 -0.78 -13.06
N ASP A 91 -3.85 -1.41 -12.16
CA ASP A 91 -4.98 -0.78 -11.50
C ASP A 91 -4.56 0.21 -10.39
N LEU A 92 -3.43 -0.01 -9.71
CA LEU A 92 -2.81 1.00 -8.85
C LEU A 92 -2.33 2.22 -9.67
N VAL A 93 -1.63 1.99 -10.79
CA VAL A 93 -1.16 3.06 -11.68
C VAL A 93 -2.34 3.83 -12.27
N SER A 94 -3.46 3.16 -12.57
CA SER A 94 -4.68 3.85 -13.00
C SER A 94 -5.27 4.76 -11.92
N LEU A 95 -5.11 4.45 -10.64
CA LEU A 95 -5.53 5.33 -9.54
C LEU A 95 -4.51 6.43 -9.24
N CYS A 96 -3.24 6.14 -9.45
CA CYS A 96 -2.11 7.02 -9.17
C CYS A 96 -1.17 7.05 -10.39
N PRO A 97 -1.47 7.84 -11.44
CA PRO A 97 -0.66 7.85 -12.66
C PRO A 97 0.81 8.23 -12.45
N ALA A 98 1.09 8.98 -11.37
CA ALA A 98 2.43 9.35 -10.97
C ALA A 98 3.25 8.19 -10.37
N PHE A 99 2.61 7.08 -9.94
CA PHE A 99 3.25 5.98 -9.22
C PHE A 99 4.57 5.48 -9.83
N PRO A 100 4.68 5.25 -11.15
CA PRO A 100 5.92 4.77 -11.76
C PRO A 100 7.09 5.76 -11.66
N GLN A 101 6.80 7.06 -11.47
CA GLN A 101 7.81 8.11 -11.37
C GLN A 101 8.15 8.50 -9.92
N LEU A 102 7.42 7.95 -8.94
CA LEU A 102 7.65 8.21 -7.52
C LEU A 102 8.92 7.51 -7.04
N GLY A 103 9.67 8.16 -6.16
CA GLY A 103 10.77 7.57 -5.44
C GLY A 103 10.29 6.58 -4.36
N PRO A 104 11.21 5.79 -3.78
CA PRO A 104 10.87 4.77 -2.79
C PRO A 104 10.05 5.31 -1.61
N GLU A 105 10.45 6.42 -1.00
CA GLU A 105 9.75 6.97 0.17
C GLU A 105 8.32 7.42 -0.15
N GLU A 106 8.08 7.97 -1.34
CA GLU A 106 6.75 8.39 -1.78
C GLU A 106 5.85 7.19 -2.07
N LYS A 107 6.39 6.13 -2.66
CA LYS A 107 5.65 4.88 -2.85
C LYS A 107 5.18 4.30 -1.52
N LYS A 108 6.01 4.34 -0.46
CA LYS A 108 5.61 3.87 0.88
C LYS A 108 4.38 4.61 1.42
N VAL A 109 4.28 5.91 1.18
CA VAL A 109 3.12 6.73 1.61
C VAL A 109 1.81 6.21 1.02
N ILE A 110 1.82 5.76 -0.23
CA ILE A 110 0.64 5.15 -0.88
C ILE A 110 0.23 3.89 -0.13
N PHE A 111 1.19 3.06 0.25
CA PHE A 111 0.91 1.85 1.03
C PHE A 111 0.46 2.15 2.46
N VAL A 112 0.92 3.24 3.09
CA VAL A 112 0.34 3.72 4.35
C VAL A 112 -1.15 4.05 4.17
N ALA A 113 -1.54 4.71 3.07
CA ALA A 113 -2.95 5.01 2.78
C ALA A 113 -3.78 3.75 2.53
N ILE A 114 -3.26 2.78 1.79
CA ILE A 114 -3.92 1.49 1.53
C ILE A 114 -4.10 0.72 2.85
N MET A 115 -3.03 0.57 3.64
CA MET A 115 -3.07 -0.10 4.94
C MET A 115 -4.02 0.62 5.92
N ASN A 116 -4.10 1.94 5.87
CA ASN A 116 -5.04 2.71 6.69
C ASN A 116 -6.49 2.35 6.35
N VAL A 117 -6.82 2.21 5.06
CA VAL A 117 -8.16 1.77 4.65
C VAL A 117 -8.43 0.32 5.04
N MET A 118 -7.42 -0.56 4.96
CA MET A 118 -7.54 -1.94 5.42
C MET A 118 -7.84 -1.99 6.92
N VAL A 119 -7.03 -1.34 7.75
CA VAL A 119 -7.25 -1.27 9.20
C VAL A 119 -8.60 -0.65 9.56
N LEU A 120 -9.00 0.42 8.87
CA LEU A 120 -10.32 1.05 9.04
C LEU A 120 -11.45 0.09 8.65
N GLY A 121 -11.30 -0.62 7.54
CA GLY A 121 -12.33 -1.51 7.00
C GLY A 121 -12.49 -2.81 7.77
N GLU A 122 -11.44 -3.30 8.41
CA GLU A 122 -11.43 -4.57 9.12
C GLU A 122 -11.73 -4.42 10.61
N SER A 123 -11.10 -3.45 11.30
CA SER A 123 -11.26 -3.30 12.76
C SER A 123 -11.76 -1.93 13.20
N THR A 124 -12.07 -1.02 12.26
CA THR A 124 -12.31 0.40 12.58
C THR A 124 -11.15 0.99 13.38
N CYS A 125 -9.92 0.57 13.06
CA CYS A 125 -8.69 0.94 13.78
C CYS A 125 -8.60 0.47 15.24
N GLY A 126 -9.46 -0.47 15.66
CA GLY A 126 -9.37 -1.13 16.95
C GLY A 126 -8.31 -2.23 16.97
N VAL A 127 -7.60 -2.36 18.09
CA VAL A 127 -6.66 -3.48 18.36
C VAL A 127 -7.32 -4.69 19.00
N GLY A 128 -8.61 -4.58 19.35
CA GLY A 128 -9.35 -5.63 20.03
C GLY A 128 -9.53 -6.88 19.16
N SER A 129 -9.53 -8.04 19.81
CA SER A 129 -9.98 -9.27 19.18
C SER A 129 -11.49 -9.19 18.95
N HIS A 130 -11.94 -9.36 17.71
CA HIS A 130 -13.32 -9.76 17.50
C HIS A 130 -13.38 -11.25 17.90
N THR A 131 -14.02 -11.53 19.03
CA THR A 131 -14.15 -12.89 19.60
C THR A 131 -15.07 -13.80 18.77
N ALA A 132 -15.64 -13.29 17.68
CA ALA A 132 -16.51 -14.05 16.80
C ALA A 132 -15.69 -15.10 16.03
N LYS A 133 -15.96 -16.37 16.32
CA LYS A 133 -15.40 -17.51 15.60
C LYS A 133 -16.15 -17.69 14.28
N GLY A 134 -15.45 -17.50 13.16
CA GLY A 134 -15.96 -17.79 11.82
C GLY A 134 -15.62 -19.23 11.38
N PRO A 135 -16.08 -19.63 10.18
CA PRO A 135 -15.76 -20.94 9.59
C PRO A 135 -14.27 -21.20 9.46
N ASN A 136 -13.46 -20.14 9.31
CA ASN A 136 -12.02 -20.20 9.13
C ASN A 136 -11.24 -19.88 10.43
N GLY A 137 -11.90 -19.89 11.59
CA GLY A 137 -11.30 -19.57 12.89
C GLY A 137 -11.65 -18.17 13.40
N THR A 138 -10.89 -17.71 14.39
CA THR A 138 -11.11 -16.40 15.05
C THR A 138 -10.23 -15.34 14.41
N ALA A 139 -10.83 -14.24 13.95
CA ALA A 139 -10.10 -13.10 13.44
C ALA A 139 -9.56 -12.22 14.59
N VAL A 140 -8.32 -11.74 14.49
CA VAL A 140 -7.65 -10.97 15.54
C VAL A 140 -6.90 -9.76 14.98
N GLY A 141 -6.82 -8.71 15.80
CA GLY A 141 -6.02 -7.53 15.56
C GLY A 141 -6.56 -6.58 14.50
N ILE A 142 -5.71 -5.65 14.09
CA ILE A 142 -6.10 -4.50 13.27
C ILE A 142 -6.42 -4.86 11.81
N LEU A 143 -5.92 -6.00 11.32
CA LEU A 143 -6.22 -6.51 9.98
C LEU A 143 -7.08 -7.76 9.98
N GLN A 144 -7.60 -8.16 11.15
CA GLN A 144 -8.50 -9.31 11.31
C GLN A 144 -7.93 -10.62 10.73
N LEU A 145 -6.64 -10.89 11.01
CA LEU A 145 -5.98 -12.13 10.59
C LEU A 145 -6.52 -13.32 11.40
N HIS A 146 -6.55 -14.52 10.81
CA HIS A 146 -6.92 -15.77 11.49
C HIS A 146 -5.88 -16.16 12.52
N ARG A 147 -6.28 -16.08 13.80
CA ARG A 147 -5.42 -16.35 14.95
C ARG A 147 -4.84 -17.77 14.90
N GLY A 148 -3.51 -17.85 14.88
CA GLY A 148 -2.77 -19.11 14.91
C GLY A 148 -2.70 -19.85 13.57
N ALA A 149 -3.22 -19.24 12.50
CA ALA A 149 -3.19 -19.77 11.14
C ALA A 149 -2.49 -18.80 10.16
N GLU A 150 -1.82 -17.77 10.66
CA GLU A 150 -1.20 -16.76 9.80
C GLU A 150 -0.07 -17.34 8.93
N ALA A 151 0.68 -18.33 9.44
CA ALA A 151 1.72 -18.98 8.67
C ALA A 151 1.19 -19.85 7.52
N SER A 152 -0.11 -20.19 7.50
CA SER A 152 -0.67 -21.02 6.42
C SER A 152 -1.01 -20.21 5.17
N TYR A 153 -1.03 -18.88 5.23
CA TYR A 153 -1.34 -18.04 4.07
C TYR A 153 -0.36 -18.20 2.91
N GLU A 154 0.88 -18.60 3.22
CA GLU A 154 1.94 -18.84 2.23
C GLU A 154 1.86 -20.23 1.59
N SER A 155 1.16 -21.17 2.22
CA SER A 155 1.13 -22.58 1.79
C SER A 155 0.32 -22.81 0.49
N GLU A 156 -0.39 -21.79 -0.01
CA GLU A 156 -1.16 -21.85 -1.26
C GLU A 156 -0.34 -21.55 -2.52
N GLY A 157 0.96 -21.29 -2.39
CA GLY A 157 1.92 -21.49 -3.46
C GLY A 157 2.12 -20.32 -4.41
N ARG A 158 3.42 -20.05 -4.58
CA ARG A 158 4.09 -19.20 -5.58
C ARG A 158 4.19 -17.73 -5.17
N HIS A 159 5.44 -17.30 -5.10
CA HIS A 159 5.93 -15.96 -4.80
C HIS A 159 5.94 -15.67 -3.30
N GLY A 160 7.11 -15.79 -2.68
CA GLY A 160 7.32 -15.41 -1.30
C GLY A 160 8.80 -15.34 -1.00
N HIS A 161 9.25 -14.15 -0.62
CA HIS A 161 10.58 -13.88 -0.09
C HIS A 161 10.89 -14.81 1.10
N GLY A 162 12.16 -14.96 1.48
CA GLY A 162 12.59 -15.92 2.51
C GLY A 162 11.81 -15.81 3.85
N PRO A 163 11.95 -16.80 4.76
CA PRO A 163 11.15 -16.95 5.99
C PRO A 163 11.22 -15.77 6.99
N GLU A 164 12.03 -14.76 6.69
CA GLU A 164 12.17 -13.54 7.46
C GLU A 164 11.03 -12.53 7.22
N ILE A 165 10.39 -12.54 6.04
CA ILE A 165 9.35 -11.58 5.64
C ILE A 165 7.94 -12.19 5.74
N GLY A 166 7.87 -13.52 5.75
CA GLY A 166 6.62 -14.28 5.85
C GLY A 166 5.80 -14.02 7.13
N CYS A 167 4.51 -14.35 7.04
CA CYS A 167 3.57 -14.33 8.14
C CYS A 167 3.85 -15.48 9.11
N LYS A 168 3.85 -15.19 10.42
CA LYS A 168 4.05 -16.16 11.49
C LYS A 168 2.79 -16.29 12.34
N ASN A 169 2.57 -17.48 12.88
CA ASN A 169 1.45 -17.71 13.79
C ASN A 169 1.52 -16.73 14.98
N GLY A 170 0.41 -16.02 15.20
CA GLY A 170 0.32 -14.97 16.22
C GLY A 170 0.63 -13.56 15.71
N ASP A 171 1.01 -13.38 14.45
CA ASP A 171 1.27 -12.05 13.88
C ASP A 171 0.02 -11.15 13.92
N GLY A 172 -1.18 -11.72 13.94
CA GLY A 172 -2.42 -10.96 14.12
C GLY A 172 -2.61 -10.36 15.53
N GLU A 173 -1.85 -10.80 16.54
CA GLU A 173 -2.07 -10.36 17.93
C GLU A 173 -1.44 -9.00 18.26
N LYS A 174 -0.39 -8.60 17.53
CA LYS A 174 0.25 -7.29 17.71
C LYS A 174 0.09 -6.45 16.44
N PRO A 175 -0.20 -5.14 16.54
CA PRO A 175 -0.37 -4.29 15.37
C PRO A 175 0.84 -4.30 14.43
N GLU A 176 2.06 -4.21 14.96
CA GLU A 176 3.28 -4.16 14.16
C GLU A 176 3.49 -5.43 13.32
N SER A 177 3.37 -6.61 13.93
CA SER A 177 3.46 -7.89 13.20
C SER A 177 2.30 -8.06 12.22
N SER A 178 1.11 -7.60 12.58
CA SER A 178 -0.07 -7.66 11.72
C SER A 178 0.14 -6.82 10.46
N LEU A 179 0.70 -5.61 10.59
CA LEU A 179 1.04 -4.74 9.46
C LEU A 179 2.10 -5.36 8.56
N LYS A 180 3.15 -5.94 9.15
CA LYS A 180 4.19 -6.65 8.39
C LYS A 180 3.60 -7.79 7.57
N CYS A 181 2.83 -8.68 8.21
CA CYS A 181 2.14 -9.76 7.51
C CYS A 181 1.17 -9.21 6.45
N GLY A 182 0.47 -8.10 6.76
CA GLY A 182 -0.42 -7.43 5.82
C GLY A 182 0.28 -6.96 4.53
N LEU A 183 1.44 -6.31 4.65
CA LEU A 183 2.27 -5.90 3.53
C LEU A 183 2.77 -7.10 2.74
N HIS A 184 3.22 -8.16 3.42
CA HIS A 184 3.69 -9.38 2.77
C HIS A 184 2.60 -10.03 1.91
N LEU A 185 1.38 -10.21 2.45
CA LEU A 185 0.27 -10.77 1.67
C LEU A 185 -0.15 -9.88 0.50
N LEU A 186 -0.02 -8.55 0.64
CA LEU A 186 -0.27 -7.62 -0.47
C LEU A 186 0.79 -7.77 -1.56
N ASP A 187 2.07 -7.90 -1.19
CA ASP A 187 3.17 -8.13 -2.12
C ASP A 187 2.98 -9.45 -2.89
N MET A 188 2.62 -10.53 -2.18
CA MET A 188 2.25 -11.81 -2.79
C MET A 188 1.06 -11.68 -3.75
N GLN A 189 0.06 -10.87 -3.41
CA GLN A 189 -1.07 -10.62 -4.31
C GLN A 189 -0.61 -9.94 -5.60
N PHE A 190 0.29 -8.96 -5.50
CA PHE A 190 0.83 -8.27 -6.67
C PHE A 190 1.64 -9.24 -7.52
N ALA A 191 2.48 -10.09 -6.90
CA ALA A 191 3.26 -11.09 -7.61
C ALA A 191 2.41 -12.16 -8.31
N GLY A 192 1.42 -12.72 -7.60
CA GLY A 192 0.63 -13.85 -8.10
C GLY A 192 -0.51 -13.45 -9.04
N LYS A 193 -1.07 -12.25 -8.87
CA LYS A 193 -2.28 -11.82 -9.60
C LYS A 193 -2.08 -10.57 -10.43
N GLY A 194 -1.04 -9.77 -10.18
CA GLY A 194 -0.78 -8.54 -10.92
C GLY A 194 -1.85 -7.45 -10.73
N GLU A 195 -2.59 -7.48 -9.63
CA GLU A 195 -3.70 -6.56 -9.35
C GLU A 195 -3.76 -6.13 -7.88
N LEU A 196 -4.04 -4.85 -7.64
CA LEU A 196 -4.41 -4.33 -6.31
C LEU A 196 -5.81 -4.80 -5.92
N PHE A 197 -6.75 -4.79 -6.86
CA PHE A 197 -8.15 -5.13 -6.63
C PHE A 197 -8.51 -6.54 -7.11
N SER A 198 -8.17 -7.53 -6.29
CA SER A 198 -8.45 -8.92 -6.63
C SER A 198 -9.79 -9.43 -6.13
N ARG A 199 -10.46 -10.26 -6.94
CA ARG A 199 -11.65 -11.01 -6.49
C ARG A 199 -11.34 -11.94 -5.32
N SER A 200 -10.15 -12.52 -5.29
CA SER A 200 -9.69 -13.41 -4.23
C SER A 200 -8.78 -12.70 -3.23
N SER A 201 -8.86 -11.36 -3.12
CA SER A 201 -8.11 -10.65 -2.08
C SER A 201 -8.56 -11.08 -0.69
N HIS A 202 -7.61 -11.18 0.25
CA HIS A 202 -7.88 -11.52 1.65
C HIS A 202 -8.87 -10.52 2.27
N TRP A 203 -8.72 -9.23 1.97
CA TRP A 203 -9.50 -8.16 2.59
C TRP A 203 -10.65 -7.67 1.72
N GLU A 204 -11.82 -7.40 2.33
CA GLU A 204 -13.00 -6.91 1.59
C GLU A 204 -12.75 -5.52 0.98
N VAL A 205 -11.91 -4.70 1.62
CA VAL A 205 -11.49 -3.39 1.10
C VAL A 205 -10.65 -3.45 -0.17
N LEU A 206 -10.31 -4.64 -0.66
CA LEU A 206 -9.60 -4.84 -1.92
C LEU A 206 -10.40 -5.73 -2.90
N ARG A 207 -11.60 -6.19 -2.54
CA ARG A 207 -12.46 -7.03 -3.39
C ARG A 207 -13.54 -6.23 -4.13
N PRO A 208 -13.48 -6.10 -5.48
CA PRO A 208 -14.48 -5.37 -6.27
C PRO A 208 -15.92 -5.88 -6.12
N GLN A 209 -16.09 -7.19 -5.92
CA GLN A 209 -17.37 -7.87 -5.80
C GLN A 209 -17.86 -8.00 -4.35
N GLY A 210 -17.13 -7.43 -3.39
CA GLY A 210 -17.54 -7.43 -1.98
C GLY A 210 -18.91 -6.78 -1.82
N ARG A 211 -19.80 -7.40 -1.04
CA ARG A 211 -21.19 -6.94 -0.86
C ARG A 211 -21.27 -5.50 -0.37
N LYS A 212 -20.35 -5.09 0.51
CA LYS A 212 -20.30 -3.72 1.05
C LYS A 212 -19.54 -2.75 0.14
N GLN A 213 -19.01 -3.22 -0.99
CA GLN A 213 -18.29 -2.40 -1.99
C GLN A 213 -17.15 -1.57 -1.36
N LYS A 214 -16.51 -2.10 -0.31
CA LYS A 214 -15.47 -1.40 0.46
C LYS A 214 -14.25 -1.04 -0.39
N TYR A 215 -13.97 -1.75 -1.48
CA TYR A 215 -12.88 -1.38 -2.40
C TYR A 215 -12.94 0.06 -2.94
N LYS A 216 -14.13 0.66 -3.01
CA LYS A 216 -14.30 2.08 -3.38
C LYS A 216 -13.60 3.03 -2.39
N TRP A 217 -13.34 2.57 -1.17
CA TRP A 217 -12.66 3.32 -0.12
C TRP A 217 -11.18 3.48 -0.47
N THR A 218 -10.54 2.37 -0.86
CA THR A 218 -9.16 2.33 -1.33
C THR A 218 -9.02 3.13 -2.63
N LYS A 219 -9.94 2.97 -3.58
CA LYS A 219 -9.97 3.80 -4.80
C LYS A 219 -9.97 5.29 -4.47
N LYS A 220 -10.89 5.70 -3.61
CA LYS A 220 -11.05 7.10 -3.22
C LYS A 220 -9.77 7.65 -2.59
N ILE A 221 -9.25 7.01 -1.53
CA ILE A 221 -8.10 7.55 -0.81
C ILE A 221 -6.88 7.67 -1.72
N VAL A 222 -6.56 6.64 -2.52
CA VAL A 222 -5.37 6.64 -3.39
C VAL A 222 -5.49 7.71 -4.49
N SER A 223 -6.64 7.80 -5.16
CA SER A 223 -6.86 8.80 -6.22
C SER A 223 -6.85 10.24 -5.71
N GLU A 224 -7.11 10.45 -4.42
CA GLU A 224 -7.16 11.78 -3.83
C GLU A 224 -5.82 12.23 -3.23
N LEU A 225 -4.84 11.33 -3.06
CA LEU A 225 -3.50 11.65 -2.54
C LEU A 225 -2.83 12.71 -3.40
N SER A 226 -2.24 13.71 -2.75
CA SER A 226 -1.53 14.80 -3.42
C SER A 226 -0.34 14.29 -4.23
N ILE A 227 0.35 13.23 -3.79
CA ILE A 227 1.46 12.59 -4.54
C ILE A 227 1.02 11.87 -5.82
N CYS A 228 -0.29 11.67 -6.02
CA CYS A 228 -0.84 11.00 -7.20
C CYS A 228 -1.33 11.97 -8.29
N LYS A 229 -1.18 13.28 -8.07
CA LYS A 229 -1.64 14.37 -8.96
C LYS A 229 -0.45 15.13 -9.53
#